data_AF-A0A9D6A9A5-F1
#
_entry.id   AF-A0A9D6A9A5-F1
#
_cell.length_a   1.000
_cell.length_b   1.000
_cell.length_c   1.000
_cell.angle_alpha   90.00
_cell.angle_beta   90.00
_cell.angle_gamma   90.00
#
_symmetry.space_group_name_H-M   'P 1'
#
loop_
_entity.id
_entity.type
_entity.pdbx_description
1 polymer ?
#
loop_
_entity_poly.entity_id
_entity_poly.type
_entity_poly.pdbx_seq_one_letter_code
_entity_poly.pdbx_strand_id
1 'polypeptide(L)'
;MILPKNLHIWATMNTSDQSLFPIDSAFKRRWDWQYMPISDEKKGWQIEANGKRYDWWQFLQKMNDKIGSTTNSEDKKLGYFFCKAKNGIIDAETFVGKVVFYIWNDVFKDFAEESGDLFKDTSDTNNPLLSFNKFYAVGNDGKAKVVADKVTIFLQNLGIELISDANTEEVIEDEDGNETSSTSRDYSKFSINGKGRYAKNNLAAECVKKYIELNPNMSLDDVLANWRGLGNIVPHFVESKEEYEARTDNSKRSHEIPYNGSVIYVAHNGYGNNGKVFTLIEAVNKKNWGLTLAKVEE
;
A
#
# COMPACT_ATOMS: atom_id res chain seq x y z
N MET A 1 -11.83 7.99 -57.25
CA MET A 1 -10.86 7.23 -56.43
C MET A 1 -11.66 6.50 -55.36
N ILE A 2 -11.47 5.19 -55.20
CA ILE A 2 -12.24 4.36 -54.25
C ILE A 2 -11.21 3.66 -53.35
N LEU A 3 -11.37 3.74 -52.04
CA LEU A 3 -10.54 3.00 -51.10
C LEU A 3 -10.93 1.52 -51.11
N PRO A 4 -9.96 0.59 -51.01
CA PRO A 4 -10.25 -0.84 -51.04
C PRO A 4 -10.98 -1.28 -49.76
N LYS A 5 -11.92 -2.23 -49.89
CA LYS A 5 -12.83 -2.64 -48.80
C LYS A 5 -12.13 -3.29 -47.60
N ASN A 6 -10.90 -3.77 -47.79
CA ASN A 6 -10.08 -4.40 -46.76
C ASN A 6 -9.12 -3.43 -46.06
N LEU A 7 -9.21 -2.12 -46.34
CA LEU A 7 -8.48 -1.09 -45.61
C LEU A 7 -9.28 -0.69 -44.37
N HIS A 8 -8.68 -0.88 -43.20
CA HIS A 8 -9.19 -0.39 -41.92
C HIS A 8 -8.26 0.69 -41.37
N ILE A 9 -8.82 1.77 -40.83
CA ILE A 9 -8.08 2.84 -40.17
C ILE A 9 -8.56 2.91 -38.72
N TRP A 10 -7.65 2.69 -37.79
CA TRP A 10 -7.86 2.95 -36.36
C TRP A 10 -7.01 4.12 -35.94
N ALA A 11 -7.62 5.06 -35.22
CA ALA A 11 -6.95 6.23 -34.68
C ALA A 11 -7.41 6.43 -33.24
N THR A 12 -6.53 7.01 -32.43
CA THR A 12 -6.85 7.47 -31.08
C THR A 12 -6.90 8.98 -31.08
N MET A 13 -7.77 9.55 -30.25
CA MET A 13 -7.89 10.98 -30.08
C MET A 13 -7.95 11.28 -28.59
N ASN A 14 -7.08 12.19 -28.13
CA ASN A 14 -7.14 12.71 -26.78
C ASN A 14 -8.15 13.85 -26.74
N THR A 15 -9.34 13.65 -26.19
CA THR A 15 -10.38 14.69 -26.17
C THR A 15 -10.05 15.90 -25.30
N SER A 16 -8.96 15.85 -24.53
CA SER A 16 -8.51 16.95 -23.68
C SER A 16 -7.79 18.08 -24.40
N ASP A 17 -7.30 17.84 -25.62
CA ASP A 17 -6.51 18.84 -26.32
C ASP A 17 -7.39 19.88 -27.01
N GLN A 18 -7.26 21.15 -26.61
CA GLN A 18 -8.03 22.27 -27.20
C GLN A 18 -7.79 22.44 -28.72
N SER A 19 -6.67 21.94 -29.23
CA SER A 19 -6.33 21.93 -30.66
C SER A 19 -7.28 21.06 -31.50
N LEU A 20 -8.13 20.24 -30.88
CA LEU A 20 -9.12 19.39 -31.53
C LEU A 20 -10.50 20.05 -31.69
N PHE A 21 -10.74 21.21 -31.07
CA PHE A 21 -11.98 21.94 -31.26
C PHE A 21 -12.24 22.35 -32.73
N PRO A 22 -11.23 22.77 -33.53
CA PRO A 22 -11.42 23.08 -34.95
C PRO A 22 -11.34 21.86 -35.88
N ILE A 23 -11.87 20.69 -35.50
CA ILE A 23 -12.02 19.58 -36.47
C ILE A 23 -13.27 19.78 -37.32
N ASP A 24 -13.13 19.61 -38.64
CA ASP A 24 -14.22 19.69 -39.61
C ASP A 24 -15.35 18.66 -39.34
N SER A 25 -16.59 19.11 -39.52
CA SER A 25 -17.76 18.27 -39.23
C SER A 25 -17.98 17.15 -40.25
N ALA A 26 -17.54 17.31 -41.50
CA ALA A 26 -17.63 16.26 -42.51
C ALA A 26 -16.59 15.17 -42.25
N PHE A 27 -15.39 15.54 -41.77
CA PHE A 27 -14.38 14.59 -41.30
C PHE A 27 -14.89 13.76 -40.12
N LYS A 28 -15.46 14.39 -39.08
CA LYS A 28 -15.97 13.70 -37.88
C LYS A 28 -17.01 12.61 -38.20
N ARG A 29 -17.85 12.82 -39.21
CA ARG A 29 -18.89 11.87 -39.64
C ARG A 29 -18.37 10.64 -40.40
N ARG A 30 -17.06 10.56 -40.68
CA ARG A 30 -16.42 9.39 -41.34
C ARG A 30 -15.84 8.37 -40.36
N TRP A 31 -15.86 8.69 -39.07
CA TRP A 31 -15.34 7.84 -38.02
C TRP A 31 -16.49 7.28 -37.19
N ASP A 32 -16.38 5.99 -36.86
CA ASP A 32 -17.18 5.37 -35.81
C ASP A 32 -16.47 5.64 -34.48
N TRP A 33 -17.14 6.35 -33.58
CA TRP A 33 -16.57 6.78 -32.31
C TRP A 33 -16.81 5.74 -31.22
N GLN A 34 -15.75 5.38 -30.52
CA GLN A 34 -15.82 4.54 -29.31
C GLN A 34 -15.20 5.32 -28.15
N TYR A 35 -15.98 5.55 -27.10
CA TYR A 35 -15.48 6.13 -25.86
C TYR A 35 -14.59 5.11 -25.13
N MET A 36 -13.43 5.55 -24.70
CA MET A 36 -12.48 4.77 -23.91
C MET A 36 -12.43 5.34 -22.49
N PRO A 37 -13.12 4.72 -21.51
CA PRO A 37 -13.11 5.20 -20.13
C PRO A 37 -11.72 5.02 -19.50
N ILE A 38 -11.44 5.84 -18.49
CA ILE A 38 -10.30 5.61 -17.61
C ILE A 38 -10.54 4.31 -16.84
N SER A 39 -9.60 3.38 -16.93
CA SER A 39 -9.68 2.06 -16.30
C SER A 39 -8.48 1.77 -15.41
N ASP A 40 -8.67 0.87 -14.46
CA ASP A 40 -7.59 0.29 -13.68
C ASP A 40 -6.73 -0.61 -14.57
N GLU A 41 -5.42 -0.37 -14.59
CA GLU A 41 -4.43 -1.20 -15.28
C GLU A 41 -3.98 -2.40 -14.44
N LYS A 42 -4.53 -2.54 -13.22
CA LYS A 42 -4.27 -3.64 -12.27
C LYS A 42 -2.78 -3.85 -12.01
N LYS A 43 -2.01 -2.75 -11.96
CA LYS A 43 -0.56 -2.82 -11.67
C LYS A 43 -0.24 -2.71 -10.19
N GLY A 44 -1.24 -2.52 -9.33
CA GLY A 44 -1.07 -2.41 -7.88
C GLY A 44 -0.13 -1.28 -7.47
N TRP A 45 -0.15 -0.16 -8.20
CA TRP A 45 0.75 0.96 -7.89
C TRP A 45 0.32 1.66 -6.61
N GLN A 46 1.30 2.13 -5.85
CA GLN A 46 1.05 2.74 -4.54
C GLN A 46 1.76 4.08 -4.44
N ILE A 47 1.13 5.04 -3.78
CA ILE A 47 1.77 6.29 -3.37
C ILE A 47 2.43 6.06 -2.02
N GLU A 48 3.70 6.42 -1.88
CA GLU A 48 4.41 6.34 -0.60
C GLU A 48 4.72 7.75 -0.08
N ALA A 49 4.23 8.05 1.13
CA ALA A 49 4.46 9.33 1.80
C ALA A 49 4.57 9.13 3.31
N ASN A 50 5.67 9.60 3.91
CA ASN A 50 5.94 9.51 5.34
C ASN A 50 5.79 8.06 5.90
N GLY A 51 6.37 7.08 5.19
CA GLY A 51 6.31 5.66 5.56
C GLY A 51 4.92 5.02 5.44
N LYS A 52 3.94 5.74 4.90
CA LYS A 52 2.57 5.27 4.67
C LYS A 52 2.36 5.01 3.18
N ARG A 53 1.52 4.01 2.87
CA ARG A 53 1.18 3.61 1.51
C ARG A 53 -0.31 3.77 1.24
N TYR A 54 -0.62 4.21 0.03
CA TYR A 54 -1.97 4.49 -0.43
C TYR A 54 -2.16 3.93 -1.84
N ASP A 55 -3.34 3.40 -2.13
CA ASP A 55 -3.61 2.80 -3.44
C ASP A 55 -3.75 3.88 -4.53
N TRP A 56 -2.98 3.73 -5.61
CA TRP A 56 -2.98 4.69 -6.71
C TRP A 56 -4.31 4.72 -7.45
N TRP A 57 -4.96 3.57 -7.62
CA TRP A 57 -6.23 3.50 -8.33
C TRP A 57 -7.34 4.15 -7.51
N GLN A 58 -7.42 3.89 -6.21
CA GLN A 58 -8.33 4.54 -5.28
C GLN A 58 -8.13 6.06 -5.30
N PHE A 59 -6.88 6.52 -5.33
CA PHE A 59 -6.57 7.95 -5.51
C PHE A 59 -7.16 8.51 -6.80
N LEU A 60 -6.92 7.85 -7.94
CA LEU A 60 -7.43 8.28 -9.23
C LEU A 60 -8.96 8.33 -9.27
N GLN A 61 -9.64 7.34 -8.70
CA GLN A 61 -11.10 7.32 -8.64
C GLN A 61 -11.64 8.53 -7.85
N LYS A 62 -11.20 8.71 -6.60
CA LYS A 62 -11.71 9.81 -5.77
C LYS A 62 -11.32 11.18 -6.31
N MET A 63 -10.12 11.31 -6.85
CA MET A 63 -9.67 12.56 -7.46
C MET A 63 -10.49 12.86 -8.72
N ASN A 64 -10.68 11.91 -9.63
CA ASN A 64 -11.45 12.13 -10.85
C ASN A 64 -12.93 12.41 -10.59
N ASP A 65 -13.52 11.81 -9.57
CA ASP A 65 -14.87 12.12 -9.12
C ASP A 65 -14.94 13.56 -8.61
N LYS A 66 -13.97 13.97 -7.79
CA LYS A 66 -13.86 15.35 -7.30
C LYS A 66 -13.68 16.35 -8.45
N ILE A 67 -12.76 16.09 -9.37
CA ILE A 67 -12.52 16.92 -10.57
C ILE A 67 -13.80 17.06 -11.39
N GLY A 68 -14.48 15.94 -11.67
CA GLY A 68 -15.73 15.93 -12.43
C GLY A 68 -16.81 16.76 -11.73
N SER A 69 -16.99 16.59 -10.42
CA SER A 69 -18.01 17.30 -9.63
C SER A 69 -17.76 18.81 -9.52
N THR A 70 -16.49 19.25 -9.55
CA THR A 70 -16.13 20.66 -9.39
C THR A 70 -16.02 21.39 -10.73
N THR A 71 -15.41 20.77 -11.74
CA THR A 71 -15.05 21.45 -12.99
C THR A 71 -15.99 21.13 -14.15
N ASN A 72 -16.76 20.02 -14.07
CA ASN A 72 -17.48 19.41 -15.21
C ASN A 72 -16.59 19.11 -16.43
N SER A 73 -15.26 19.06 -16.25
CA SER A 73 -14.28 18.81 -17.30
C SER A 73 -13.79 17.36 -17.24
N GLU A 74 -14.28 16.52 -18.16
CA GLU A 74 -13.74 15.16 -18.34
C GLU A 74 -12.27 15.19 -18.75
N ASP A 75 -11.87 16.21 -19.51
CA ASP A 75 -10.53 16.38 -20.05
C ASP A 75 -9.44 16.56 -18.99
N LYS A 76 -9.83 17.03 -17.80
CA LYS A 76 -8.94 17.27 -16.67
C LYS A 76 -8.73 16.03 -15.78
N LYS A 77 -9.43 14.93 -16.06
CA LYS A 77 -9.31 13.68 -15.31
C LYS A 77 -7.96 13.02 -15.58
N LEU A 78 -7.45 12.36 -14.54
CA LEU A 78 -6.16 11.70 -14.51
C LEU A 78 -6.32 10.24 -14.98
N GLY A 79 -5.63 9.87 -16.05
CA GLY A 79 -5.51 8.46 -16.46
C GLY A 79 -4.52 7.68 -15.58
N TYR A 80 -4.57 6.35 -15.63
CA TYR A 80 -3.72 5.47 -14.82
C TYR A 80 -2.22 5.80 -14.93
N PHE A 81 -1.75 6.10 -16.14
CA PHE A 81 -0.34 6.39 -16.42
C PHE A 81 0.07 7.86 -16.27
N PHE A 82 -0.82 8.72 -15.75
CA PHE A 82 -0.53 10.14 -15.53
C PHE A 82 0.76 10.32 -14.70
N CYS A 83 0.93 9.47 -13.69
CA CYS A 83 2.17 9.33 -12.96
C CYS A 83 2.66 7.88 -13.05
N LYS A 84 3.93 7.68 -13.43
CA LYS A 84 4.53 6.34 -13.51
C LYS A 84 5.25 6.00 -12.21
N ALA A 85 4.87 4.88 -11.61
CA ALA A 85 5.57 4.32 -10.48
C ALA A 85 6.95 3.76 -10.89
N LYS A 86 7.90 3.79 -9.96
CA LYS A 86 9.17 3.06 -10.02
C LYS A 86 9.07 1.87 -9.07
N ASN A 87 9.23 0.66 -9.59
CA ASN A 87 9.08 -0.58 -8.80
C ASN A 87 7.74 -0.64 -8.04
N GLY A 88 6.65 -0.21 -8.68
CA GLY A 88 5.31 -0.19 -8.09
C GLY A 88 5.04 0.97 -7.12
N ILE A 89 6.05 1.78 -6.78
CA ILE A 89 5.91 2.91 -5.86
C ILE A 89 6.03 4.27 -6.58
N ILE A 90 5.13 5.19 -6.26
CA ILE A 90 5.20 6.60 -6.58
C ILE A 90 5.68 7.31 -5.32
N ASP A 91 6.94 7.73 -5.31
CA ASP A 91 7.52 8.50 -4.20
C ASP A 91 6.87 9.90 -4.07
N ALA A 92 6.95 10.47 -2.86
CA ALA A 92 6.38 11.77 -2.55
C ALA A 92 6.91 12.90 -3.45
N GLU A 93 8.18 12.86 -3.86
CA GLU A 93 8.74 13.87 -4.77
C GLU A 93 8.08 13.83 -6.15
N THR A 94 7.93 12.64 -6.72
CA THR A 94 7.30 12.41 -8.02
C THR A 94 5.81 12.74 -7.95
N PHE A 95 5.14 12.32 -6.88
CA PHE A 95 3.72 12.61 -6.67
C PHE A 95 3.45 14.12 -6.58
N VAL A 96 4.20 14.86 -5.76
CA VAL A 96 3.99 16.31 -5.64
C VAL A 96 4.36 17.03 -6.94
N GLY A 97 5.51 16.72 -7.52
CA GLY A 97 6.03 17.41 -8.69
C GLY A 97 5.21 17.20 -9.96
N LYS A 98 4.50 16.07 -10.09
CA LYS A 98 3.66 15.78 -11.26
C LYS A 98 2.17 15.90 -10.98
N VAL A 99 1.69 15.25 -9.94
CA VAL A 99 0.25 15.08 -9.67
C VAL A 99 -0.29 16.31 -8.94
N VAL A 100 0.27 16.64 -7.78
CA VAL A 100 -0.21 17.80 -6.99
C VAL A 100 0.00 19.09 -7.76
N PHE A 101 1.13 19.24 -8.47
CA PHE A 101 1.40 20.40 -9.33
C PHE A 101 0.32 20.61 -10.39
N TYR A 102 -0.07 19.55 -11.12
CA TYR A 102 -1.12 19.63 -12.13
C TYR A 102 -2.49 19.92 -11.53
N ILE A 103 -2.86 19.21 -10.45
CA ILE A 103 -4.14 19.42 -9.77
C ILE A 103 -4.26 20.87 -9.29
N TRP A 104 -3.18 21.42 -8.72
CA TRP A 104 -3.17 22.80 -8.25
C TRP A 104 -3.24 23.83 -9.40
N ASN A 105 -2.39 23.68 -10.43
CA ASN A 105 -2.22 24.73 -11.45
C ASN A 105 -3.18 24.65 -12.63
N ASP A 106 -3.55 23.45 -13.05
CA ASP A 106 -4.33 23.23 -14.27
C ASP A 106 -5.79 22.87 -13.96
N VAL A 107 -6.02 22.22 -12.82
CA VAL A 107 -7.37 21.77 -12.45
C VAL A 107 -8.10 22.76 -11.58
N PHE A 108 -7.57 23.09 -10.40
CA PHE A 108 -8.25 23.90 -9.38
C PHE A 108 -7.79 25.36 -9.30
N LYS A 109 -6.92 25.83 -10.18
CA LYS A 109 -6.45 27.23 -10.20
C LYS A 109 -7.58 28.25 -10.21
N ASP A 110 -8.62 27.99 -10.99
CA ASP A 110 -9.81 28.85 -11.11
C ASP A 110 -10.99 28.37 -10.23
N PHE A 111 -10.77 27.32 -9.43
CA PHE A 111 -11.79 26.65 -8.60
C PHE A 111 -11.33 26.50 -7.14
N ALA A 112 -10.59 27.50 -6.65
CA ALA A 112 -9.96 27.43 -5.35
C ALA A 112 -10.99 27.29 -4.21
N GLU A 113 -12.14 27.98 -4.31
CA GLU A 113 -13.23 27.91 -3.33
C GLU A 113 -13.95 26.56 -3.36
N GLU A 114 -14.13 26.00 -4.55
CA GLU A 114 -14.85 24.74 -4.81
C GLU A 114 -13.98 23.49 -4.57
N SER A 115 -12.67 23.67 -4.44
CA SER A 115 -11.74 22.62 -4.00
C SER A 115 -12.07 22.13 -2.58
N GLY A 116 -12.79 22.92 -1.78
CA GLY A 116 -13.28 22.54 -0.46
C GLY A 116 -12.14 22.29 0.52
N ASP A 117 -12.23 21.21 1.30
CA ASP A 117 -11.19 20.86 2.26
C ASP A 117 -9.96 20.17 1.62
N LEU A 118 -9.94 19.93 0.30
CA LEU A 118 -8.85 19.21 -0.39
C LEU A 118 -7.48 19.82 -0.09
N PHE A 119 -7.39 21.15 -0.17
CA PHE A 119 -6.18 21.92 0.10
C PHE A 119 -6.20 22.60 1.46
N LYS A 120 -6.69 21.91 2.50
CA LYS A 120 -6.73 22.45 3.86
C LYS A 120 -5.77 21.72 4.78
N ASP A 121 -5.09 22.49 5.61
CA ASP A 121 -4.22 22.00 6.67
C ASP A 121 -4.67 22.59 7.99
N THR A 122 -5.47 21.82 8.73
CA THR A 122 -6.01 22.27 10.02
C THR A 122 -4.96 22.35 11.12
N SER A 123 -3.73 21.86 10.88
CA SER A 123 -2.62 22.03 11.82
C SER A 123 -1.99 23.43 11.75
N ASP A 124 -2.18 24.15 10.64
CA ASP A 124 -1.71 25.53 10.45
C ASP A 124 -2.83 26.53 10.76
N THR A 125 -2.92 26.96 12.02
CA THR A 125 -3.96 27.89 12.49
C THR A 125 -3.86 29.29 11.90
N ASN A 126 -2.70 29.68 11.37
CA ASN A 126 -2.47 31.02 10.82
C ASN A 126 -2.77 31.09 9.33
N ASN A 127 -2.47 30.03 8.60
CA ASN A 127 -2.78 29.91 7.18
C ASN A 127 -3.24 28.49 6.88
N PRO A 128 -4.53 28.15 7.02
CA PRO A 128 -5.00 26.78 6.83
C PRO A 128 -4.99 26.34 5.37
N LEU A 129 -4.71 27.23 4.40
CA LEU A 129 -4.61 26.84 2.99
C LEU A 129 -3.29 26.10 2.77
N LEU A 130 -3.38 24.86 2.27
CA LEU A 130 -2.28 24.02 1.85
C LEU A 130 -1.86 24.38 0.41
N SER A 131 -1.29 25.57 0.25
CA SER A 131 -0.79 26.05 -1.03
C SER A 131 0.36 25.22 -1.57
N PHE A 132 0.54 25.18 -2.90
CA PHE A 132 1.54 24.32 -3.53
C PHE A 132 2.96 24.46 -2.94
N ASN A 133 3.39 25.69 -2.61
CA ASN A 133 4.69 25.93 -2.00
C ASN A 133 4.86 25.27 -0.62
N LYS A 134 3.77 25.02 0.13
CA LYS A 134 3.82 24.37 1.45
C LYS A 134 4.15 22.89 1.40
N PHE A 135 4.02 22.26 0.23
CA PHE A 135 4.53 20.90 0.03
C PHE A 135 6.06 20.85 0.00
N TYR A 136 6.75 21.99 0.02
CA TYR A 136 8.20 22.07 0.01
C TYR A 136 8.75 22.79 1.25
N ALA A 137 9.91 22.33 1.71
CA ALA A 137 10.76 23.02 2.67
C ALA A 137 12.18 23.12 2.12
N VAL A 138 12.96 24.06 2.64
CA VAL A 138 14.38 24.17 2.30
C VAL A 138 15.14 23.10 3.08
N GLY A 139 15.75 22.16 2.36
CA GLY A 139 16.62 21.14 2.93
C GLY A 139 17.96 21.72 3.39
N ASN A 140 18.69 20.94 4.19
CA ASN A 140 20.02 21.33 4.71
C ASN A 140 21.05 21.60 3.60
N ASP A 141 20.82 21.11 2.39
CA ASP A 141 21.60 21.34 1.18
C ASP A 141 21.17 22.58 0.38
N GLY A 142 20.24 23.38 0.93
CA GLY A 142 19.67 24.57 0.29
C GLY A 142 18.67 24.27 -0.83
N LYS A 143 18.36 22.99 -1.09
CA LYS A 143 17.43 22.59 -2.14
C LYS A 143 16.02 22.40 -1.58
N ALA A 144 15.01 22.63 -2.42
CA ALA A 144 13.63 22.33 -2.07
C ALA A 144 13.46 20.81 -1.90
N LYS A 145 12.93 20.38 -0.75
CA LYS A 145 12.57 19.00 -0.44
C LYS A 145 11.09 18.91 -0.14
N VAL A 146 10.46 17.82 -0.58
CA VAL A 146 9.04 17.59 -0.32
C VAL A 146 8.81 17.28 1.16
N VAL A 147 7.80 17.92 1.74
CA VAL A 147 7.34 17.68 3.11
C VAL A 147 6.29 16.58 3.07
N ALA A 148 6.71 15.34 3.30
CA ALA A 148 5.85 14.16 3.14
C ALA A 148 4.57 14.20 4.02
N ASP A 149 4.62 14.84 5.19
CA ASP A 149 3.43 15.03 6.03
C ASP A 149 2.32 15.80 5.31
N LYS A 150 2.67 16.82 4.51
CA LYS A 150 1.69 17.59 3.74
C LYS A 150 1.03 16.74 2.66
N VAL A 151 1.76 15.78 2.09
CA VAL A 151 1.21 14.78 1.16
C VAL A 151 0.20 13.88 1.88
N THR A 152 0.50 13.45 3.11
CA THR A 152 -0.45 12.63 3.88
C THR A 152 -1.73 13.39 4.23
N ILE A 153 -1.64 14.67 4.59
CA ILE A 153 -2.81 15.53 4.85
C ILE A 153 -3.65 15.67 3.58
N PHE A 154 -3.04 15.95 2.43
CA PHE A 154 -3.73 16.04 1.15
C PHE A 154 -4.50 14.75 0.79
N LEU A 155 -3.86 13.59 0.97
CA LEU A 155 -4.48 12.28 0.70
C LEU A 155 -5.62 11.99 1.69
N GLN A 156 -5.48 12.39 2.96
CA GLN A 156 -6.53 12.27 3.97
C GLN A 156 -7.73 13.17 3.68
N ASN A 157 -7.51 14.41 3.23
CA ASN A 157 -8.58 15.33 2.87
C ASN A 157 -9.41 14.81 1.67
N LEU A 158 -8.76 14.08 0.76
CA LEU A 158 -9.44 13.37 -0.32
C LEU A 158 -10.16 12.09 0.17
N GLY A 159 -9.93 11.69 1.42
CA GLY A 159 -10.50 10.50 2.04
C GLY A 159 -9.82 9.20 1.62
N ILE A 160 -8.57 9.22 1.16
CA ILE A 160 -7.84 8.01 0.77
C ILE A 160 -7.45 7.23 2.02
N GLU A 161 -7.78 5.94 2.01
CA GLU A 161 -7.49 5.06 3.13
C GLU A 161 -6.06 4.54 3.01
N LEU A 162 -5.44 4.31 4.17
CA LEU A 162 -4.15 3.64 4.19
C LEU A 162 -4.34 2.21 3.71
N ILE A 163 -3.42 1.74 2.89
CA ILE A 163 -3.26 0.32 2.68
C ILE A 163 -2.79 -0.24 4.04
N SER A 164 -3.73 -0.79 4.81
CA SER A 164 -3.36 -1.69 5.89
C SER A 164 -2.57 -2.84 5.27
N ASP A 165 -1.53 -3.32 5.93
CA ASP A 165 -0.67 -4.47 5.54
C ASP A 165 -1.45 -5.77 5.18
N ALA A 166 -2.79 -5.76 5.12
CA ALA A 166 -3.69 -6.88 4.86
C ALA A 166 -4.03 -7.14 3.37
N ASN A 167 -3.82 -6.20 2.43
CA ASN A 167 -4.25 -6.36 1.03
C ASN A 167 -3.10 -6.25 0.00
N THR A 168 -2.01 -7.00 0.21
CA THR A 168 -1.06 -7.27 -0.89
C THR A 168 -1.34 -8.67 -1.42
N GLU A 169 -1.38 -8.85 -2.75
CA GLU A 169 -1.42 -10.18 -3.39
C GLU A 169 -0.43 -11.13 -2.71
N GLU A 170 -0.86 -12.38 -2.50
CA GLU A 170 -0.11 -13.38 -1.73
C GLU A 170 1.32 -13.52 -2.23
N VAL A 171 2.23 -12.93 -1.47
CA VAL A 171 3.65 -13.18 -1.59
C VAL A 171 3.89 -14.60 -1.09
N ILE A 172 4.28 -15.51 -1.99
CA ILE A 172 4.67 -16.87 -1.61
C ILE A 172 6.12 -16.81 -1.13
N GLU A 173 6.29 -16.90 0.19
CA GLU A 173 7.59 -17.07 0.83
C GLU A 173 8.03 -18.55 0.79
N ASP A 174 9.33 -18.79 0.57
CA ASP A 174 9.95 -20.10 0.75
C ASP A 174 10.17 -20.45 2.24
N GLU A 175 10.79 -21.60 2.52
CA GLU A 175 11.07 -22.08 3.88
C GLU A 175 11.98 -21.14 4.70
N ASP A 176 12.63 -20.17 4.08
CA ASP A 176 13.48 -19.17 4.74
C ASP A 176 12.85 -17.77 4.79
N GLY A 177 11.63 -17.62 4.26
CA GLY A 177 10.94 -16.33 4.17
C GLY A 177 11.30 -15.53 2.91
N ASN A 178 11.94 -16.14 1.90
CA ASN A 178 12.30 -15.43 0.68
C ASN A 178 11.18 -15.51 -0.35
N GLU A 179 10.83 -14.37 -0.93
CA GLU A 179 9.88 -14.29 -2.04
C GLU A 179 10.56 -14.73 -3.36
N THR A 180 9.80 -15.30 -4.29
CA THR A 180 10.30 -15.67 -5.63
C THR A 180 10.92 -14.50 -6.40
N SER A 181 10.47 -13.27 -6.13
CA SER A 181 10.94 -12.01 -6.71
C SER A 181 12.18 -11.42 -6.01
N SER A 182 12.66 -12.02 -4.92
CA SER A 182 13.75 -11.47 -4.12
C SER A 182 15.06 -11.40 -4.91
N THR A 183 15.63 -10.21 -5.06
CA THR A 183 16.93 -9.98 -5.72
C THR A 183 18.12 -10.45 -4.88
N SER A 184 17.92 -10.59 -3.57
CA SER A 184 18.87 -11.14 -2.60
C SER A 184 18.11 -12.04 -1.62
N ARG A 185 18.69 -13.21 -1.31
CA ARG A 185 18.10 -14.18 -0.39
C ARG A 185 18.78 -14.11 0.96
N ASP A 186 17.99 -14.22 2.02
CA ASP A 186 18.45 -14.22 3.41
C ASP A 186 18.14 -15.57 4.06
N TYR A 187 19.19 -16.26 4.48
CA TYR A 187 19.13 -17.57 5.14
C TYR A 187 19.44 -17.48 6.63
N SER A 188 19.33 -16.28 7.21
CA SER A 188 19.56 -16.02 8.64
C SER A 188 18.76 -16.99 9.50
N LYS A 189 19.43 -17.61 10.48
CA LYS A 189 18.81 -18.52 11.44
C LYS A 189 18.71 -17.87 12.82
N PHE A 190 17.73 -18.33 13.58
CA PHE A 190 17.38 -17.79 14.90
C PHE A 190 17.27 -18.93 15.92
N SER A 191 17.48 -18.59 17.17
CA SER A 191 17.43 -19.53 18.30
C SER A 191 16.42 -19.06 19.35
N ILE A 192 15.90 -20.03 20.10
CA ILE A 192 15.02 -19.81 21.24
C ILE A 192 15.77 -20.30 22.48
N ASN A 193 15.99 -19.42 23.45
CA ASN A 193 16.80 -19.69 24.65
C ASN A 193 18.20 -20.26 24.32
N GLY A 194 18.80 -19.76 23.23
CA GLY A 194 20.10 -20.22 22.74
C GLY A 194 20.11 -21.62 22.10
N LYS A 195 18.93 -22.21 21.84
CA LYS A 195 18.78 -23.53 21.21
C LYS A 195 18.05 -23.44 19.87
N GLY A 196 18.38 -24.35 18.97
CA GLY A 196 17.76 -24.48 17.66
C GLY A 196 18.32 -23.51 16.61
N ARG A 197 18.01 -23.81 15.34
CA ARG A 197 18.36 -22.99 14.17
C ARG A 197 17.12 -22.88 13.29
N TYR A 198 16.28 -21.91 13.59
CA TYR A 198 14.98 -21.72 12.95
C TYR A 198 15.05 -20.63 11.87
N ALA A 199 14.37 -20.85 10.76
CA ALA A 199 14.11 -19.80 9.78
C ALA A 199 13.12 -18.75 10.32
N LYS A 200 13.07 -17.58 9.68
CA LYS A 200 12.25 -16.44 10.13
C LYS A 200 10.76 -16.77 10.23
N ASN A 201 10.23 -17.38 9.17
CA ASN A 201 8.85 -17.84 9.04
C ASN A 201 8.44 -18.92 10.05
N ASN A 202 9.40 -19.67 10.57
CA ASN A 202 9.15 -20.75 11.54
C ASN A 202 9.39 -20.31 12.98
N LEU A 203 10.13 -19.21 13.21
CA LEU A 203 10.52 -18.75 14.53
C LEU A 203 9.32 -18.47 15.45
N ALA A 204 8.27 -17.84 14.91
CA ALA A 204 7.07 -17.52 15.67
C ALA A 204 6.38 -18.78 16.20
N ALA A 205 6.13 -19.76 15.32
CA ALA A 205 5.46 -21.00 15.69
C ALA A 205 6.25 -21.80 16.72
N GLU A 206 7.57 -21.90 16.53
CA GLU A 206 8.46 -22.58 17.48
C GLU A 206 8.52 -21.86 18.83
N CYS A 207 8.44 -20.53 18.83
CA CYS A 207 8.36 -19.73 20.05
C CYS A 207 7.03 -19.93 20.79
N VAL A 208 5.90 -19.99 20.07
CA VAL A 208 4.59 -20.32 20.63
C VAL A 208 4.59 -21.73 21.23
N LYS A 209 5.13 -22.74 20.53
CA LYS A 209 5.32 -24.09 21.06
C LYS A 209 6.11 -24.07 22.37
N LYS A 210 7.21 -23.31 22.42
CA LYS A 210 8.02 -23.24 23.64
C LYS A 210 7.31 -22.52 24.78
N TYR A 211 6.52 -21.51 24.45
CA TYR A 211 5.72 -20.77 25.42
C TYR A 211 4.67 -21.65 26.11
N ILE A 212 3.93 -22.45 25.34
CA ILE A 212 2.91 -23.36 25.90
C ILE A 212 3.54 -24.47 26.73
N GLU A 213 4.72 -24.97 26.36
CA GLU A 213 5.48 -25.94 27.18
C GLU A 213 5.87 -25.37 28.55
N LEU A 214 6.22 -24.08 28.61
CA LEU A 214 6.56 -23.39 29.85
C LEU A 214 5.31 -23.04 30.69
N ASN A 215 4.13 -23.05 30.08
CA ASN A 215 2.87 -22.63 30.70
C ASN A 215 1.76 -23.69 30.49
N PRO A 216 1.92 -24.93 31.00
CA PRO A 216 1.01 -26.04 30.68
C PRO A 216 -0.42 -25.86 31.21
N ASN A 217 -0.60 -25.04 32.25
CA ASN A 217 -1.89 -24.80 32.89
C ASN A 217 -2.62 -23.55 32.38
N MET A 218 -2.07 -22.86 31.38
CA MET A 218 -2.68 -21.66 30.81
C MET A 218 -3.91 -22.03 29.97
N SER A 219 -4.92 -21.17 29.92
CA SER A 219 -6.06 -21.39 29.02
C SER A 219 -5.69 -21.02 27.57
N LEU A 220 -6.41 -21.58 26.59
CA LEU A 220 -6.23 -21.21 25.18
C LEU A 220 -6.41 -19.70 24.97
N ASP A 221 -7.45 -19.12 25.56
CA ASP A 221 -7.78 -17.70 25.43
C ASP A 221 -6.68 -16.81 26.03
N ASP A 222 -6.09 -17.19 27.16
CA ASP A 222 -4.98 -16.45 27.78
C ASP A 222 -3.72 -16.52 26.92
N VAL A 223 -3.42 -17.69 26.32
CA VAL A 223 -2.31 -17.83 25.38
C VAL A 223 -2.53 -16.89 24.19
N LEU A 224 -3.70 -16.96 23.55
CA LEU A 224 -4.03 -16.10 22.41
C LEU A 224 -3.96 -14.61 22.78
N ALA A 225 -4.52 -14.21 23.93
CA ALA A 225 -4.50 -12.83 24.41
C ALA A 225 -3.07 -12.32 24.66
N ASN A 226 -2.21 -13.15 25.26
CA ASN A 226 -0.81 -12.79 25.52
C ASN A 226 -0.04 -12.55 24.23
N TRP A 227 -0.20 -13.44 23.25
CA TRP A 227 0.45 -13.31 21.94
C TRP A 227 -0.10 -12.16 21.10
N ARG A 228 -1.42 -11.93 21.12
CA ARG A 228 -2.05 -10.75 20.51
C ARG A 228 -1.61 -9.45 21.17
N GLY A 229 -1.32 -9.49 22.47
CA GLY A 229 -0.77 -8.37 23.23
C GLY A 229 0.64 -7.93 22.81
N LEU A 230 1.30 -8.66 21.90
CA LEU A 230 2.53 -8.22 21.24
C LEU A 230 2.27 -7.24 20.08
N GLY A 231 1.02 -7.11 19.64
CA GLY A 231 0.62 -6.35 18.46
C GLY A 231 0.52 -7.22 17.20
N ASN A 232 -0.02 -6.63 16.13
CA ASN A 232 -0.19 -7.31 14.85
C ASN A 232 1.12 -7.29 14.06
N ILE A 233 2.05 -8.20 14.38
CA ILE A 233 3.39 -8.25 13.76
C ILE A 233 3.26 -8.57 12.27
N VAL A 234 2.55 -9.66 11.96
CA VAL A 234 2.16 -10.06 10.60
C VAL A 234 0.64 -10.26 10.54
N PRO A 235 0.01 -10.17 9.36
CA PRO A 235 -1.40 -10.49 9.22
C PRO A 235 -1.72 -11.88 9.78
N HIS A 236 -2.81 -11.97 10.53
CA HIS A 236 -3.27 -13.20 11.17
C HIS A 236 -2.21 -13.88 12.05
N PHE A 237 -1.42 -13.07 12.77
CA PHE A 237 -0.26 -13.52 13.55
C PHE A 237 -0.53 -14.77 14.41
N VAL A 238 -1.54 -14.73 15.29
CA VAL A 238 -1.96 -15.88 16.12
C VAL A 238 -3.48 -15.93 16.26
N GLU A 239 -4.05 -17.08 15.92
CA GLU A 239 -5.49 -17.31 15.86
C GLU A 239 -5.93 -18.62 16.49
N SER A 240 -7.19 -18.64 16.93
CA SER A 240 -7.94 -19.85 17.25
C SER A 240 -8.31 -20.60 15.96
N LYS A 241 -8.75 -21.85 16.13
CA LYS A 241 -9.27 -22.66 15.04
C LYS A 241 -10.50 -22.01 14.39
N GLU A 242 -11.41 -21.47 15.18
CA GLU A 242 -12.65 -20.87 14.71
C GLU A 242 -12.38 -19.63 13.84
N GLU A 243 -11.44 -18.77 14.26
CA GLU A 243 -11.03 -17.58 13.49
C GLU A 243 -10.34 -17.98 12.18
N TYR A 244 -9.44 -18.97 12.22
CA TYR A 244 -8.75 -19.47 11.03
C TYR A 244 -9.72 -20.08 10.01
N GLU A 245 -10.70 -20.86 10.48
CA GLU A 245 -11.72 -21.46 9.61
C GLU A 245 -12.67 -20.43 9.03
N ALA A 246 -12.99 -19.36 9.78
CA ALA A 246 -13.86 -18.28 9.35
C ALA A 246 -13.24 -17.34 8.31
N ARG A 247 -11.91 -17.41 8.07
CA ARG A 247 -11.25 -16.58 7.06
C ARG A 247 -11.80 -16.84 5.66
N THR A 248 -12.11 -15.75 4.94
CA THR A 248 -12.53 -15.76 3.53
C THR A 248 -11.40 -15.41 2.57
N ASP A 249 -10.27 -14.91 3.08
CA ASP A 249 -9.06 -14.70 2.29
C ASP A 249 -8.37 -16.04 1.99
N ASN A 250 -7.53 -16.05 0.94
CA ASN A 250 -6.81 -17.25 0.51
C ASN A 250 -5.56 -17.54 1.37
N SER A 251 -5.25 -16.69 2.38
CA SER A 251 -3.97 -16.62 3.08
C SER A 251 -3.83 -17.62 4.24
N LYS A 252 -4.34 -18.84 4.05
CA LYS A 252 -4.31 -19.96 5.01
C LYS A 252 -2.90 -20.56 5.17
N ARG A 253 -1.92 -19.70 5.47
CA ARG A 253 -0.48 -19.96 5.60
C ARG A 253 -0.06 -19.83 7.06
N SER A 254 -0.53 -20.79 7.85
CA SER A 254 -0.28 -20.84 9.29
C SER A 254 0.18 -22.24 9.69
N HIS A 255 1.08 -22.31 10.65
CA HIS A 255 1.45 -23.54 11.34
C HIS A 255 0.36 -23.92 12.32
N GLU A 256 -0.01 -25.20 12.31
CA GLU A 256 -0.94 -25.79 13.27
C GLU A 256 -0.19 -26.25 14.52
N ILE A 257 -0.60 -25.73 15.68
CA ILE A 257 -0.04 -26.11 16.97
C ILE A 257 -1.17 -26.68 17.85
N PRO A 258 -1.22 -28.01 18.06
CA PRO A 258 -2.19 -28.62 18.95
C PRO A 258 -2.01 -28.13 20.39
N TYR A 259 -3.11 -27.74 21.04
CA TYR A 259 -3.10 -27.30 22.44
C TYR A 259 -4.44 -27.58 23.13
N ASN A 260 -4.41 -28.30 24.26
CA ASN A 260 -5.56 -28.58 25.13
C ASN A 260 -6.85 -29.01 24.39
N GLY A 261 -6.72 -29.90 23.40
CA GLY A 261 -7.86 -30.42 22.62
C GLY A 261 -8.34 -29.49 21.50
N SER A 262 -7.68 -28.35 21.29
CA SER A 262 -7.90 -27.43 20.16
C SER A 262 -6.58 -27.20 19.40
N VAL A 263 -6.57 -26.21 18.49
CA VAL A 263 -5.42 -25.84 17.66
C VAL A 263 -5.21 -24.33 17.72
N ILE A 264 -3.96 -23.91 17.88
CA ILE A 264 -3.50 -22.54 17.68
C ILE A 264 -2.89 -22.46 16.28
N TYR A 265 -3.35 -21.52 15.48
CA TYR A 265 -2.79 -21.22 14.16
C TYR A 265 -1.82 -20.04 14.27
N VAL A 266 -0.58 -20.23 13.82
CA VAL A 266 0.45 -19.17 13.84
C VAL A 266 0.89 -18.88 12.42
N ALA A 267 0.75 -17.64 11.96
CA ALA A 267 1.16 -17.25 10.62
C ALA A 267 2.64 -17.57 10.34
N HIS A 268 2.92 -18.14 9.17
CA HIS A 268 4.28 -18.40 8.70
C HIS A 268 4.63 -17.58 7.45
N ASN A 269 3.81 -16.59 7.09
CA ASN A 269 4.05 -15.69 5.97
C ASN A 269 4.13 -14.24 6.46
N GLY A 270 4.77 -13.36 5.70
CA GLY A 270 4.97 -11.95 6.05
C GLY A 270 6.23 -11.68 6.87
N TYR A 271 7.13 -12.66 6.99
CA TYR A 271 8.38 -12.57 7.75
C TYR A 271 9.62 -12.40 6.86
N GLY A 272 9.45 -12.08 5.58
CA GLY A 272 10.56 -11.89 4.64
C GLY A 272 11.54 -10.76 4.99
N ASN A 273 12.14 -10.14 3.97
CA ASN A 273 13.19 -9.12 4.17
C ASN A 273 12.64 -7.73 4.55
N ASN A 274 11.71 -7.70 5.51
CA ASN A 274 10.96 -6.52 5.93
C ASN A 274 11.17 -6.14 7.42
N GLY A 275 12.03 -6.87 8.13
CA GLY A 275 12.38 -6.60 9.52
C GLY A 275 11.38 -7.11 10.57
N LYS A 276 10.24 -7.70 10.18
CA LYS A 276 9.19 -8.17 11.11
C LYS A 276 9.68 -9.26 12.06
N VAL A 277 10.64 -10.10 11.65
CA VAL A 277 11.29 -11.07 12.54
C VAL A 277 12.02 -10.39 13.71
N PHE A 278 12.62 -9.22 13.49
CA PHE A 278 13.28 -8.46 14.57
C PHE A 278 12.26 -7.78 15.48
N THR A 279 11.13 -7.32 14.93
CA THR A 279 9.99 -6.84 15.74
C THR A 279 9.48 -7.94 16.67
N LEU A 280 9.36 -9.19 16.17
CA LEU A 280 9.01 -10.35 17.00
C LEU A 280 10.04 -10.59 18.10
N ILE A 281 11.32 -10.62 17.76
CA ILE A 281 12.43 -10.82 18.72
C ILE A 281 12.37 -9.76 19.83
N GLU A 282 12.25 -8.49 19.47
CA GLU A 282 12.17 -7.39 20.43
C GLU A 282 10.92 -7.49 21.32
N ALA A 283 9.76 -7.79 20.72
CA ALA A 283 8.50 -7.89 21.44
C ALA A 283 8.52 -9.03 22.45
N VAL A 284 9.01 -10.21 22.07
CA VAL A 284 9.12 -11.38 22.95
C VAL A 284 10.16 -11.16 24.04
N ASN A 285 11.35 -10.64 23.70
CA ASN A 285 12.43 -10.44 24.67
C ASN A 285 12.10 -9.36 25.71
N LYS A 286 11.18 -8.43 25.40
CA LYS A 286 10.64 -7.46 26.38
C LYS A 286 9.66 -8.10 27.37
N LYS A 287 9.12 -9.28 27.09
CA LYS A 287 8.22 -9.99 27.99
C LYS A 287 9.00 -10.87 28.96
N ASN A 288 8.51 -10.96 30.19
CA ASN A 288 9.05 -11.87 31.18
C ASN A 288 8.44 -13.28 31.05
N TRP A 289 8.60 -13.89 29.87
CA TRP A 289 7.99 -15.19 29.54
C TRP A 289 8.97 -16.38 29.66
N GLY A 290 10.21 -16.13 30.11
CA GLY A 290 11.25 -17.16 30.12
C GLY A 290 11.71 -17.56 28.71
N LEU A 291 11.50 -16.67 27.73
CA LEU A 291 11.86 -16.84 26.33
C LEU A 291 12.80 -15.72 25.91
N THR A 292 13.90 -16.09 25.27
CA THR A 292 14.90 -15.20 24.69
C THR A 292 15.15 -15.64 23.26
N LEU A 293 14.76 -14.80 22.31
CA LEU A 293 15.03 -14.98 20.89
C LEU A 293 16.30 -14.26 20.51
N ALA A 294 17.14 -14.89 19.67
CA ALA A 294 18.35 -14.27 19.16
C ALA A 294 18.67 -14.77 17.76
N LYS A 295 19.27 -13.90 16.94
CA LYS A 295 19.90 -14.30 15.68
C LYS A 295 21.12 -15.18 16.00
N VAL A 296 21.26 -16.29 15.30
CA VAL A 296 22.42 -17.17 15.41
C VAL A 296 23.54 -16.56 14.57
N GLU A 297 24.68 -16.28 15.19
CA GLU A 297 25.89 -15.89 14.47
C GLU A 297 26.40 -17.09 13.65
N GLU A 298 26.90 -16.82 12.44
CA GLU A 298 27.48 -17.84 11.55
C GLU A 298 28.81 -18.37 12.07
#